data_AF-A0A521ACG1-F1
#
_entry.id   AF-A0A521ACG1-F1
#
_cell.length_a   1.000
_cell.length_b   1.000
_cell.length_c   1.000
_cell.angle_alpha   90.00
_cell.angle_beta   90.00
_cell.angle_gamma   90.00
#
_symmetry.space_group_name_H-M   'P 1'
#
loop_
_entity.id
_entity.type
_entity.pdbx_description
1 polymer ?
#
loop_
_entity_poly.entity_id
_entity_poly.type
_entity_poly.pdbx_seq_one_letter_code
_entity_poly.pdbx_strand_id
1 'polypeptide(L)'
;MKSDWKQELEVLVMDIIGNKFALLDIDRLHVFSQKYQGREDYSSIKFGCESFMSTIYLQNHLVENALELDLRLMRENPPTTMGYDALVASAINCGEKLNRINEVMPYIISFLHTTDYRENDRSYALSWYIEWHIKQGLASSSDFEFNIINIMASMGIKKDDFVSFADWIILLSEDLKRANIKINSFFDIYNAASDENRIDLSKEYLETEPLEYYRERMKYFSGAFRVGKRAN
;
A
#
# COMPACT_ATOMS: atom_id res chain seq x y z
N MET A 1 18.98 -13.82 25.92
CA MET A 1 18.18 -14.14 24.71
C MET A 1 17.57 -12.84 24.21
N LYS A 2 17.92 -12.37 23.00
CA LYS A 2 17.13 -11.30 22.37
C LYS A 2 15.77 -11.91 22.02
N SER A 3 14.72 -11.49 22.71
CA SER A 3 13.34 -11.85 22.32
C SER A 3 13.11 -11.31 20.91
N ASP A 4 12.72 -12.20 20.00
CA ASP A 4 12.31 -11.84 18.65
C ASP A 4 10.85 -11.39 18.72
N TRP A 5 10.66 -10.12 19.09
CA TRP A 5 9.35 -9.50 19.20
C TRP A 5 8.52 -9.64 17.92
N LYS A 6 9.16 -9.85 16.75
CA LYS A 6 8.45 -10.06 15.49
C LYS A 6 7.62 -11.34 15.52
N GLN A 7 8.21 -12.43 16.02
CA GLN A 7 7.51 -13.70 16.16
C GLN A 7 6.40 -13.60 17.22
N GLU A 8 6.66 -12.90 18.34
CA GLU A 8 5.64 -12.69 19.37
C GLU A 8 4.48 -11.82 18.86
N LEU A 9 4.78 -10.80 18.05
CA LEU A 9 3.79 -9.94 17.41
C LEU A 9 2.98 -10.71 16.36
N GLU A 10 3.63 -11.55 15.56
CA GLU A 10 2.95 -12.40 14.56
C GLU A 10 1.95 -13.35 15.23
N VAL A 11 2.34 -14.01 16.33
CA VAL A 11 1.43 -14.87 17.11
C VAL A 11 0.26 -14.07 17.66
N LEU A 12 0.52 -12.89 18.23
CA LEU A 12 -0.54 -12.00 18.73
C LEU A 12 -1.50 -11.60 17.61
N VAL A 13 -0.98 -11.17 16.46
CA VAL A 13 -1.77 -10.79 15.28
C VAL A 13 -2.65 -11.93 14.78
N MET A 14 -2.10 -13.14 14.67
CA MET A 14 -2.86 -14.32 14.23
C MET A 14 -3.98 -14.69 15.20
N ASP A 15 -3.75 -14.51 16.49
CA ASP A 15 -4.79 -14.72 17.51
C ASP A 15 -5.89 -13.63 17.43
N ILE A 16 -5.54 -12.36 17.21
CA ILE A 16 -6.53 -11.29 17.00
C ILE A 16 -7.38 -11.58 15.76
N ILE A 17 -6.76 -12.02 14.66
CA ILE A 17 -7.48 -12.44 13.44
C ILE A 17 -8.42 -13.61 13.76
N GLY A 18 -7.94 -14.62 14.49
CA GLY A 18 -8.76 -15.75 14.94
C GLY A 18 -9.95 -15.34 15.80
N ASN A 19 -9.76 -14.32 16.64
CA ASN A 19 -10.80 -13.71 17.49
C ASN A 19 -11.65 -12.65 16.76
N LYS A 20 -11.49 -12.53 15.43
CA LYS A 20 -12.26 -11.62 14.57
C LYS A 20 -12.16 -10.15 15.02
N PHE A 21 -10.95 -9.73 15.42
CA PHE A 21 -10.66 -8.34 15.76
C PHE A 21 -11.52 -7.81 16.91
N ALA A 22 -11.56 -8.50 18.05
CA ALA A 22 -12.34 -8.04 19.19
C ALA A 22 -11.78 -6.73 19.75
N LEU A 23 -12.64 -5.79 20.19
CA LEU A 23 -12.18 -4.50 20.73
C LEU A 23 -11.22 -4.64 21.93
N LEU A 24 -11.37 -5.71 22.73
CA LEU A 24 -10.46 -6.00 23.85
C LEU A 24 -9.02 -6.25 23.41
N ASP A 25 -8.80 -6.61 22.14
CA ASP A 25 -7.46 -6.87 21.61
C ASP A 25 -6.62 -5.59 21.49
N ILE A 26 -7.25 -4.40 21.54
CA ILE A 26 -6.57 -3.11 21.64
C ILE A 26 -5.70 -3.05 22.89
N ASP A 27 -6.21 -3.47 24.04
CA ASP A 27 -5.45 -3.48 25.30
C ASP A 27 -4.26 -4.44 25.21
N ARG A 28 -4.43 -5.57 24.51
CA ARG A 28 -3.35 -6.54 24.31
C ARG A 28 -2.22 -5.96 23.45
N LEU A 29 -2.55 -5.26 22.37
CA LEU A 29 -1.58 -4.55 21.55
C LEU A 29 -0.90 -3.42 22.32
N HIS A 30 -1.64 -2.72 23.18
CA HIS A 30 -1.07 -1.68 24.04
C HIS A 30 -0.05 -2.27 25.02
N VAL A 31 -0.44 -3.31 25.77
CA VAL A 31 0.44 -4.04 26.69
C VAL A 31 1.67 -4.61 25.96
N PHE A 32 1.46 -5.16 24.76
CA PHE A 32 2.55 -5.66 23.93
C PHE A 32 3.56 -4.56 23.60
N SER A 33 3.10 -3.40 23.12
CA SER A 33 4.01 -2.28 22.83
C SER A 33 4.77 -1.83 24.07
N GLN A 34 4.09 -1.64 25.22
CA GLN A 34 4.69 -1.18 26.47
C GLN A 34 5.74 -2.16 27.02
N LYS A 35 5.57 -3.47 26.82
CA LYS A 35 6.57 -4.49 27.19
C LYS A 35 7.95 -4.21 26.58
N TYR A 36 7.99 -3.57 25.41
CA TYR A 36 9.23 -3.26 24.68
C TYR A 36 9.66 -1.79 24.79
N GLN A 37 9.03 -1.01 25.68
CA GLN A 37 9.40 0.37 25.93
C GLN A 37 10.87 0.47 26.36
N GLY A 38 11.60 1.43 25.79
CA GLY A 38 13.03 1.64 26.06
C GLY A 38 13.98 0.83 25.18
N ARG A 39 13.47 -0.02 24.29
CA ARG A 39 14.29 -0.62 23.22
C ARG A 39 14.51 0.36 22.06
N GLU A 40 15.61 0.16 21.35
CA GLU A 40 15.95 0.91 20.14
C GLU A 40 14.89 0.78 19.03
N ASP A 41 14.29 -0.40 18.89
CA ASP A 41 13.24 -0.71 17.91
C ASP A 41 11.81 -0.41 18.40
N TYR A 42 11.65 0.25 19.57
CA TYR A 42 10.35 0.51 20.18
C TYR A 42 9.41 1.30 19.26
N SER A 43 9.91 2.32 18.54
CA SER A 43 9.08 3.12 17.63
C SER A 43 8.43 2.27 16.53
N SER A 44 9.18 1.33 15.95
CA SER A 44 8.65 0.41 14.93
C SER A 44 7.65 -0.59 15.51
N ILE A 45 7.92 -1.08 16.72
CA ILE A 45 6.99 -1.98 17.44
C ILE A 45 5.68 -1.25 17.73
N LYS A 46 5.76 -0.03 18.27
CA LYS A 46 4.61 0.82 18.58
C LYS A 46 3.81 1.12 17.33
N PHE A 47 4.47 1.52 16.25
CA PHE A 47 3.82 1.76 14.95
C PHE A 47 3.06 0.54 14.45
N GLY A 48 3.69 -0.64 14.45
CA GLY A 48 3.04 -1.88 14.02
C GLY A 48 1.81 -2.22 14.87
N CYS A 49 1.90 -2.05 16.19
CA CYS A 49 0.77 -2.27 17.10
C CYS A 49 -0.37 -1.27 16.85
N GLU A 50 -0.07 0.02 16.75
CA GLU A 50 -1.08 1.07 16.53
C GLU A 50 -1.73 0.97 15.15
N SER A 51 -0.98 0.60 14.11
CA SER A 51 -1.54 0.30 12.79
C SER A 51 -2.55 -0.87 12.86
N PHE A 52 -2.23 -1.91 13.64
CA PHE A 52 -3.17 -3.01 13.85
C PHE A 52 -4.39 -2.61 14.70
N MET A 53 -4.24 -1.71 15.68
CA MET A 53 -5.37 -1.13 16.42
C MET A 53 -6.33 -0.38 15.48
N SER A 54 -5.81 0.36 14.50
CA SER A 54 -6.64 1.02 13.47
C SER A 54 -7.48 0.00 12.68
N THR A 55 -6.88 -1.14 12.33
CA THR A 55 -7.60 -2.25 11.70
C THR A 55 -8.71 -2.80 12.59
N ILE A 56 -8.47 -2.94 13.90
CA ILE A 56 -9.51 -3.36 14.85
C ILE A 56 -10.66 -2.35 14.89
N TYR A 57 -10.38 -1.05 14.96
CA TYR A 57 -11.43 -0.02 14.90
C TYR A 57 -12.26 -0.13 13.62
N LEU A 58 -11.62 -0.29 12.47
CA LEU A 58 -12.29 -0.49 11.18
C LEU A 58 -13.24 -1.69 11.16
N GLN A 59 -12.75 -2.85 11.63
CA GLN A 59 -13.55 -4.09 11.65
C GLN A 59 -14.75 -3.99 12.61
N ASN A 60 -14.68 -3.11 13.60
CA ASN A 60 -15.76 -2.82 14.53
C ASN A 60 -16.60 -1.59 14.14
N HIS A 61 -16.48 -1.11 12.89
CA HIS A 61 -17.21 0.04 12.36
C HIS A 61 -16.96 1.37 13.10
N LEU A 62 -15.85 1.49 13.81
CA LEU A 62 -15.41 2.71 14.51
C LEU A 62 -14.53 3.56 13.57
N VAL A 63 -15.12 4.02 12.47
CA VAL A 63 -14.41 4.68 11.36
C VAL A 63 -13.71 5.97 11.80
N GLU A 64 -14.33 6.74 12.69
CA GLU A 64 -13.75 7.99 13.23
C GLU A 64 -12.46 7.69 14.02
N ASN A 65 -12.50 6.70 14.93
CA ASN A 65 -11.35 6.29 15.73
C ASN A 65 -10.20 5.76 14.86
N ALA A 66 -10.51 5.01 13.81
CA ALA A 66 -9.53 4.56 12.84
C ALA A 66 -8.88 5.75 12.12
N LEU A 67 -9.68 6.69 11.59
CA LEU A 67 -9.15 7.85 10.89
C LEU A 67 -8.27 8.75 11.78
N GLU A 68 -8.71 9.03 13.00
CA GLU A 68 -7.92 9.84 13.95
C GLU A 68 -6.56 9.19 14.26
N LEU A 69 -6.55 7.87 14.44
CA LEU A 69 -5.33 7.12 14.66
C LEU A 69 -4.43 7.13 13.44
N ASP A 70 -4.97 6.87 12.24
CA ASP A 70 -4.23 6.85 10.99
C ASP A 70 -3.60 8.22 10.70
N LEU A 71 -4.36 9.32 10.83
CA LEU A 71 -3.86 10.68 10.63
C LEU A 71 -2.74 11.03 11.63
N ARG A 72 -2.87 10.59 12.88
CA ARG A 72 -1.81 10.75 13.88
C ARG A 72 -0.55 9.98 13.47
N LEU A 73 -0.69 8.70 13.11
CA LEU A 73 0.43 7.85 12.70
C LEU A 73 1.13 8.39 11.44
N MET A 74 0.36 8.83 10.45
CA MET A 74 0.89 9.43 9.21
C MET A 74 1.61 10.76 9.46
N ARG A 75 1.26 11.50 10.52
CA ARG A 75 1.94 12.72 10.94
C ARG A 75 3.24 12.44 11.69
N GLU A 76 3.24 11.40 12.53
CA GLU A 76 4.38 11.02 13.37
C GLU A 76 5.45 10.23 12.61
N ASN A 77 5.12 9.68 11.43
CA ASN A 77 5.99 8.77 10.68
C ASN A 77 6.18 9.23 9.24
N PRO A 78 7.39 9.08 8.66
CA PRO A 78 7.60 9.38 7.25
C PRO A 78 6.88 8.36 6.35
N PRO A 79 6.51 8.73 5.11
CA PRO A 79 5.86 7.82 4.17
C PRO A 79 6.72 6.61 3.72
N THR A 80 8.02 6.59 4.09
CA THR A 80 8.93 5.46 3.89
C THR A 80 8.87 4.41 5.00
N THR A 81 8.08 4.64 6.06
CA THR A 81 7.89 3.66 7.14
C THR A 81 7.17 2.42 6.62
N MET A 82 7.67 1.23 6.96
CA MET A 82 7.04 -0.03 6.58
C MET A 82 5.60 -0.11 7.12
N GLY A 83 4.62 -0.41 6.26
CA GLY A 83 3.20 -0.44 6.62
C GLY A 83 2.47 0.91 6.49
N TYR A 84 3.14 1.97 6.01
CA TYR A 84 2.51 3.25 5.74
C TYR A 84 1.47 3.18 4.61
N ASP A 85 1.68 2.29 3.63
CA ASP A 85 0.74 1.97 2.56
C ASP A 85 -0.61 1.49 3.08
N ALA A 86 -0.61 0.65 4.13
CA ALA A 86 -1.83 0.21 4.80
C ALA A 86 -2.57 1.37 5.49
N LEU A 87 -1.83 2.31 6.11
CA LEU A 87 -2.42 3.54 6.69
C LEU A 87 -3.05 4.41 5.61
N VAL A 88 -2.40 4.58 4.46
CA VAL A 88 -2.94 5.34 3.33
C VAL A 88 -4.24 4.71 2.83
N ALA A 89 -4.27 3.38 2.64
CA ALA A 89 -5.47 2.67 2.21
C ALA A 89 -6.62 2.79 3.23
N SER A 90 -6.32 2.64 4.52
CA SER A 90 -7.28 2.82 5.61
C SER A 90 -7.84 4.24 5.64
N ALA A 91 -6.96 5.25 5.59
CA ALA A 91 -7.35 6.65 5.68
C ALA A 91 -8.13 7.13 4.45
N ILE A 92 -7.83 6.62 3.25
CA ILE A 92 -8.66 6.85 2.05
C ILE A 92 -10.09 6.38 2.32
N ASN A 93 -10.25 5.12 2.76
CA ASN A 93 -11.55 4.51 3.01
C ASN A 93 -12.34 5.26 4.09
N CYS A 94 -11.70 5.57 5.21
CA CYS A 94 -12.33 6.32 6.30
C CYS A 94 -12.66 7.76 5.88
N GLY A 95 -11.73 8.44 5.20
CA GLY A 95 -11.88 9.81 4.73
C GLY A 95 -13.03 9.97 3.74
N GLU A 96 -13.24 9.01 2.84
CA GLU A 96 -14.40 9.00 1.96
C GLU A 96 -15.71 8.81 2.72
N LYS A 97 -15.78 7.81 3.63
CA LYS A 97 -16.97 7.54 4.44
C LYS A 97 -17.39 8.71 5.32
N LEU A 98 -16.42 9.46 5.83
CA LEU A 98 -16.62 10.60 6.71
C LEU A 98 -16.67 11.95 5.98
N ASN A 99 -16.46 11.96 4.66
CA ASN A 99 -16.32 13.18 3.87
C ASN A 99 -15.20 14.12 4.38
N ARG A 100 -14.09 13.55 4.83
CA ARG A 100 -12.90 14.23 5.38
C ARG A 100 -11.66 14.06 4.51
N ILE A 101 -11.85 13.81 3.21
CA ILE A 101 -10.74 13.45 2.31
C ILE A 101 -9.67 14.54 2.20
N ASN A 102 -10.05 15.81 2.39
CA ASN A 102 -9.12 16.94 2.40
C ASN A 102 -8.06 16.85 3.50
N GLU A 103 -8.36 16.16 4.61
CA GLU A 103 -7.39 15.93 5.70
C GLU A 103 -6.38 14.83 5.35
N VAL A 104 -6.79 13.89 4.50
CA VAL A 104 -5.99 12.72 4.10
C VAL A 104 -5.12 13.04 2.88
N MET A 105 -5.62 13.89 1.98
CA MET A 105 -5.00 14.20 0.68
C MET A 105 -3.51 14.57 0.75
N PRO A 106 -3.04 15.42 1.69
CA PRO A 106 -1.61 15.76 1.76
C PRO A 106 -0.72 14.54 2.02
N TYR A 107 -1.18 13.58 2.82
CA TYR A 107 -0.44 12.36 3.14
C TYR A 107 -0.41 11.39 1.96
N ILE A 108 -1.50 11.29 1.19
CA ILE A 108 -1.57 10.49 -0.03
C ILE A 108 -0.58 11.03 -1.07
N ILE A 109 -0.58 12.34 -1.32
CA ILE A 109 0.34 12.99 -2.26
C ILE A 109 1.79 12.77 -1.82
N SER A 110 2.09 12.99 -0.52
CA SER A 110 3.42 12.76 0.02
C SER A 110 3.89 11.30 -0.16
N PHE A 111 3.00 10.34 0.08
CA PHE A 111 3.27 8.92 -0.14
C PHE A 111 3.54 8.60 -1.62
N LEU A 112 2.75 9.16 -2.54
CA LEU A 112 2.91 8.93 -3.99
C LEU A 112 4.25 9.46 -4.52
N HIS A 113 4.76 10.56 -3.96
CA HIS A 113 6.07 11.12 -4.31
C HIS A 113 7.26 10.34 -3.75
N THR A 114 7.07 9.32 -2.91
CA THR A 114 8.20 8.52 -2.42
C THR A 114 8.84 7.69 -3.53
N THR A 115 10.17 7.80 -3.67
CA THR A 115 10.98 7.01 -4.61
C THR A 115 11.72 5.85 -3.92
N ASP A 116 11.91 5.95 -2.60
CA ASP A 116 12.64 4.98 -1.79
C ASP A 116 11.71 3.93 -1.19
N TYR A 117 11.16 3.04 -2.02
CA TYR A 117 10.80 1.69 -1.57
C TYR A 117 10.46 0.75 -2.74
N ARG A 118 10.82 -0.53 -2.59
CA ARG A 118 10.59 -1.60 -3.59
C ARG A 118 9.24 -2.30 -3.43
N GLU A 119 8.54 -2.06 -2.31
CA GLU A 119 7.34 -2.83 -1.93
C GLU A 119 6.08 -1.95 -1.78
N ASN A 120 6.16 -0.63 -1.98
CA ASN A 120 4.99 0.23 -1.75
C ASN A 120 3.97 0.03 -2.87
N ASP A 121 2.77 -0.40 -2.46
CA ASP A 121 1.57 -0.53 -3.28
C ASP A 121 0.99 0.86 -3.64
N ARG A 122 1.86 1.78 -4.12
CA ARG A 122 1.52 3.12 -4.62
C ARG A 122 0.47 3.03 -5.73
N SER A 123 0.39 1.89 -6.42
CA SER A 123 -0.59 1.62 -7.46
C SER A 123 -2.03 1.82 -7.01
N TYR A 124 -2.37 1.38 -5.79
CA TYR A 124 -3.70 1.56 -5.21
C TYR A 124 -3.98 3.04 -4.98
N ALA A 125 -3.09 3.72 -4.25
CA ALA A 125 -3.24 5.14 -3.92
C ALA A 125 -3.27 6.03 -5.17
N LEU A 126 -2.47 5.69 -6.19
CA LEU A 126 -2.41 6.40 -7.47
C LEU A 126 -3.71 6.24 -8.25
N SER A 127 -4.20 5.00 -8.35
CA SER A 127 -5.46 4.70 -9.04
C SER A 127 -6.61 5.46 -8.39
N TRP A 128 -6.67 5.43 -7.06
CA TRP A 128 -7.64 6.21 -6.28
C TRP A 128 -7.51 7.72 -6.54
N TYR A 129 -6.29 8.27 -6.48
CA TYR A 129 -6.03 9.70 -6.64
C TYR A 129 -6.48 10.22 -8.02
N ILE A 130 -6.20 9.46 -9.07
CA ILE A 130 -6.66 9.76 -10.44
C ILE A 130 -8.19 9.71 -10.51
N GLU A 131 -8.81 8.62 -10.04
CA GLU A 131 -10.26 8.47 -10.07
C GLU A 131 -10.99 9.57 -9.30
N TRP A 132 -10.45 9.97 -8.16
CA TRP A 132 -10.99 11.05 -7.36
C TRP A 132 -11.00 12.35 -8.16
N HIS A 133 -9.89 12.72 -8.80
CA HIS A 133 -9.81 13.93 -9.64
C HIS A 133 -10.75 13.89 -10.84
N ILE A 134 -10.88 12.73 -11.50
CA ILE A 134 -11.86 12.53 -12.59
C ILE A 134 -13.29 12.77 -12.06
N LYS A 135 -13.67 12.15 -10.94
CA LYS A 135 -15.00 12.29 -10.34
C LYS A 135 -15.32 13.73 -9.91
N GLN A 136 -14.32 14.50 -9.47
CA GLN A 136 -14.48 15.91 -9.10
C GLN A 136 -14.49 16.85 -10.31
N GLY A 137 -14.28 16.36 -11.54
CA GLY A 137 -14.12 17.22 -12.72
C GLY A 137 -12.82 18.04 -12.69
N LEU A 138 -11.82 17.58 -11.94
CA LEU A 138 -10.52 18.23 -11.74
C LEU A 138 -9.40 17.58 -12.55
N ALA A 139 -9.75 16.71 -13.52
CA ALA A 139 -8.79 15.98 -14.36
C ALA A 139 -7.92 16.88 -15.26
N SER A 140 -8.15 18.20 -15.28
CA SER A 140 -7.37 19.19 -16.02
C SER A 140 -6.90 20.36 -15.14
N SER A 141 -6.90 20.21 -13.82
CA SER A 141 -6.37 21.26 -12.95
C SER A 141 -4.84 21.29 -13.01
N SER A 142 -4.25 22.48 -12.98
CA SER A 142 -2.78 22.65 -13.08
C SER A 142 -2.02 21.95 -11.95
N ASP A 143 -2.59 21.96 -10.74
CA ASP A 143 -1.97 21.35 -9.56
C ASP A 143 -2.00 19.82 -9.66
N PHE A 144 -3.10 19.26 -10.16
CA PHE A 144 -3.19 17.83 -10.42
C PHE A 144 -2.24 17.40 -11.55
N GLU A 145 -2.21 18.16 -12.65
CA GLU A 145 -1.31 17.92 -13.79
C GLU A 145 0.15 17.90 -13.37
N PHE A 146 0.59 18.90 -12.62
CA PHE A 146 1.96 18.97 -12.11
C PHE A 146 2.30 17.78 -11.22
N ASN A 147 1.43 17.44 -10.25
CA ASN A 147 1.69 16.36 -9.31
C ASN A 147 1.71 14.99 -10.02
N ILE A 148 0.72 14.73 -10.87
CA ILE A 148 0.59 13.42 -11.51
C ILE A 148 1.73 13.17 -12.49
N ILE A 149 2.16 14.15 -13.29
CA ILE A 149 3.29 13.98 -14.21
C ILE A 149 4.56 13.57 -13.46
N ASN A 150 4.84 14.21 -12.32
CA ASN A 150 5.99 13.89 -11.49
C ASN A 150 5.89 12.48 -10.87
N ILE A 151 4.71 12.11 -10.35
CA ILE A 151 4.47 10.78 -9.78
C ILE A 151 4.63 9.70 -10.86
N MET A 152 4.01 9.89 -12.03
CA MET A 152 4.05 8.93 -13.14
C MET A 152 5.45 8.77 -13.70
N ALA A 153 6.21 9.86 -13.84
CA ALA A 153 7.60 9.81 -14.27
C ALA A 153 8.45 8.95 -13.33
N SER A 154 8.23 9.04 -12.00
CA SER A 154 8.91 8.19 -11.01
C SER A 154 8.54 6.69 -11.11
N MET A 155 7.44 6.37 -11.80
CA MET A 155 6.96 5.02 -12.05
C MET A 155 7.27 4.54 -13.47
N GLY A 156 8.06 5.29 -14.24
CA GLY A 156 8.43 4.96 -15.62
C GLY A 156 7.33 5.19 -16.64
N ILE A 157 6.23 5.86 -16.28
CA ILE A 157 5.10 6.11 -17.16
C ILE A 157 5.22 7.53 -17.74
N LYS A 158 5.32 7.62 -19.06
CA LYS A 158 5.46 8.87 -19.79
C LYS A 158 4.10 9.36 -20.28
N LYS A 159 3.90 10.67 -20.24
CA LYS A 159 2.76 11.30 -20.90
C LYS A 159 2.88 11.09 -22.41
N ASP A 160 1.77 10.76 -23.05
CA ASP A 160 1.66 10.79 -24.50
C ASP A 160 1.38 12.24 -24.95
N ASP A 161 2.27 12.78 -25.78
CA ASP A 161 2.22 14.16 -26.26
C ASP A 161 1.17 14.36 -27.36
N PHE A 162 0.64 13.28 -27.93
CA PHE A 162 -0.36 13.33 -29.01
C PHE A 162 -1.80 13.37 -28.51
N VAL A 163 -2.03 13.22 -27.20
CA VAL A 163 -3.35 13.28 -26.56
C VAL A 163 -3.44 14.43 -25.56
N SER A 164 -4.66 14.93 -25.35
CA SER A 164 -4.90 15.94 -24.31
C SER A 164 -4.57 15.35 -22.94
N PHE A 165 -4.21 16.21 -21.98
CA PHE A 165 -3.92 15.75 -20.62
C PHE A 165 -5.13 15.04 -19.98
N ALA A 166 -6.34 15.59 -20.17
CA ALA A 166 -7.57 14.99 -19.67
C ALA A 166 -7.82 13.59 -20.26
N ASP A 167 -7.65 13.43 -21.58
CA ASP A 167 -7.81 12.13 -22.24
C ASP A 167 -6.74 11.13 -21.79
N TRP A 168 -5.49 11.59 -21.66
CA TRP A 168 -4.39 10.77 -21.14
C TRP A 168 -4.69 10.23 -19.73
N ILE A 169 -5.24 11.06 -18.85
CA ILE A 169 -5.60 10.66 -17.49
C ILE A 169 -6.74 9.64 -17.46
N ILE A 170 -7.73 9.78 -18.35
CA ILE A 170 -8.81 8.79 -18.49
C ILE A 170 -8.25 7.44 -18.93
N LEU A 171 -7.46 7.43 -20.02
CA LEU A 171 -6.81 6.22 -20.53
C LEU A 171 -5.90 5.58 -19.48
N LEU A 172 -5.14 6.40 -18.75
CA LEU A 172 -4.29 5.93 -17.67
C LEU A 172 -5.09 5.30 -16.52
N SER A 173 -6.23 5.88 -16.15
CA SER A 173 -7.13 5.30 -15.14
C SER A 173 -7.60 3.90 -15.55
N GLU A 174 -7.96 3.72 -16.82
CA GLU A 174 -8.38 2.43 -17.38
C GLU A 174 -7.22 1.42 -17.39
N ASP A 175 -6.02 1.84 -17.80
CA ASP A 175 -4.84 0.99 -17.81
C ASP A 175 -4.39 0.55 -16.42
N LEU A 176 -4.46 1.44 -15.42
CA LEU A 176 -4.16 1.11 -14.04
C LEU A 176 -5.19 0.13 -13.46
N LYS A 177 -6.48 0.31 -13.75
CA LYS A 177 -7.53 -0.65 -13.37
C LYS A 177 -7.28 -2.03 -13.97
N ARG A 178 -6.99 -2.10 -15.28
CA ARG A 178 -6.63 -3.34 -15.97
C ARG A 178 -5.43 -4.00 -15.31
N ALA A 179 -4.35 -3.26 -15.05
CA ALA A 179 -3.13 -3.78 -14.44
C ALA A 179 -3.38 -4.31 -13.02
N ASN A 180 -4.16 -3.60 -12.20
CA ASN A 180 -4.55 -4.04 -10.86
C ASN A 180 -5.38 -5.33 -10.87
N ILE A 181 -6.34 -5.46 -11.80
CA ILE A 181 -7.12 -6.70 -11.95
C ILE A 181 -6.20 -7.86 -12.38
N LYS A 182 -5.31 -7.60 -13.33
CA LYS A 182 -4.39 -8.60 -13.88
C LYS A 182 -3.40 -9.09 -12.83
N ILE A 183 -2.81 -8.20 -12.03
CA ILE A 183 -1.84 -8.58 -10.99
C ILE A 183 -2.49 -9.38 -9.86
N ASN A 184 -3.72 -9.02 -9.46
CA ASN A 184 -4.45 -9.78 -8.44
C ASN A 184 -4.81 -11.19 -8.96
N SER A 185 -5.34 -11.27 -10.18
CA SER A 185 -5.65 -12.57 -10.82
C SER A 185 -4.39 -13.43 -10.98
N PHE A 186 -3.25 -12.80 -11.32
CA PHE A 186 -1.96 -13.47 -11.36
C PHE A 186 -1.59 -14.06 -10.00
N PHE A 187 -1.72 -13.30 -8.91
CA PHE A 187 -1.35 -13.78 -7.57
C PHE A 187 -2.21 -14.97 -7.12
N ASP A 188 -3.51 -14.95 -7.43
CA ASP A 188 -4.40 -16.07 -7.12
C ASP A 188 -3.94 -17.36 -7.81
N ILE A 189 -3.62 -17.28 -9.11
CA ILE A 189 -3.13 -18.43 -9.90
C ILE A 189 -1.74 -18.85 -9.43
N TYR A 190 -0.83 -17.90 -9.22
CA TYR A 190 0.55 -18.13 -8.79
C TYR A 190 0.62 -18.85 -7.43
N ASN A 191 -0.18 -18.41 -6.46
CA ASN A 191 -0.21 -18.99 -5.13
C ASN A 191 -0.74 -20.44 -5.15
N ALA A 192 -1.68 -20.75 -6.04
CA ALA A 192 -2.23 -22.09 -6.23
C ALA A 192 -1.36 -23.03 -7.09
N ALA A 193 -0.37 -22.49 -7.82
CA ALA A 193 0.47 -23.25 -8.75
C ALA A 193 1.62 -24.01 -8.06
N SER A 194 2.10 -25.08 -8.71
CA SER A 194 3.37 -25.74 -8.37
C SER A 194 4.57 -24.83 -8.65
N ASP A 195 5.72 -25.10 -8.03
CA ASP A 195 6.93 -24.28 -8.20
C ASP A 195 7.41 -24.18 -9.66
N GLU A 196 7.28 -25.26 -10.43
CA GLU A 196 7.60 -25.28 -11.86
C GLU A 196 6.67 -24.35 -12.66
N ASN A 197 5.36 -24.41 -12.39
CA ASN A 197 4.36 -23.56 -13.06
C ASN A 197 4.48 -22.08 -12.66
N ARG A 198 4.90 -21.79 -11.42
CA ARG A 198 5.11 -20.42 -10.92
C ARG A 198 6.15 -19.65 -11.75
N ILE A 199 7.20 -20.33 -12.21
CA ILE A 199 8.25 -19.71 -13.03
C ILE A 199 7.67 -19.28 -14.38
N ASP A 200 6.93 -20.16 -15.06
CA ASP A 200 6.39 -19.87 -16.38
C ASP A 200 5.26 -18.84 -16.33
N LEU A 201 4.38 -18.90 -15.32
CA LEU A 201 3.40 -17.84 -15.06
C LEU A 201 4.07 -16.48 -14.88
N SER A 202 5.17 -16.43 -14.12
CA SER A 202 5.90 -15.18 -13.89
C SER A 202 6.49 -14.61 -15.18
N LYS A 203 7.03 -15.46 -16.07
CA LYS A 203 7.53 -15.03 -17.38
C LYS A 203 6.40 -14.48 -18.25
N GLU A 204 5.29 -15.21 -18.35
CA GLU A 204 4.12 -14.79 -19.12
C GLU A 204 3.60 -13.43 -18.66
N TYR A 205 3.51 -13.21 -17.33
CA TYR A 205 3.11 -11.92 -16.80
C TYR A 205 4.08 -10.80 -17.21
N LEU A 206 5.39 -11.03 -17.06
CA LEU A 206 6.43 -10.04 -17.38
C LEU A 206 6.48 -9.68 -18.87
N GLU A 207 6.17 -10.63 -19.75
CA GLU A 207 6.10 -10.42 -21.20
C GLU A 207 4.85 -9.65 -21.64
N THR A 208 3.73 -9.83 -20.93
CA THR A 208 2.42 -9.30 -21.34
C THR A 208 1.99 -8.02 -20.61
N GLU A 209 2.67 -7.64 -19.53
CA GLU A 209 2.33 -6.40 -18.80
C GLU A 209 3.03 -5.17 -19.39
N PRO A 210 2.30 -4.22 -20.02
CA PRO A 210 2.90 -3.05 -20.64
C PRO A 210 3.48 -2.05 -19.64
N LEU A 211 2.98 -2.00 -18.40
CA LEU A 211 3.42 -1.00 -17.41
C LEU A 211 4.69 -1.47 -16.68
N GLU A 212 5.78 -0.72 -16.87
CA GLU A 212 7.10 -1.03 -16.31
C GLU A 212 7.07 -1.18 -14.78
N TYR A 213 6.38 -0.29 -14.07
CA TYR A 213 6.22 -0.39 -12.62
C TYR A 213 5.66 -1.74 -12.17
N TYR A 214 4.62 -2.28 -12.83
CA TYR A 214 4.03 -3.57 -12.48
C TYR A 214 4.97 -4.74 -12.82
N ARG A 215 5.74 -4.64 -13.91
CA ARG A 215 6.79 -5.62 -14.21
C ARG A 215 7.89 -5.63 -13.15
N GLU A 216 8.37 -4.46 -12.74
CA GLU A 216 9.40 -4.35 -11.69
C GLU A 216 8.91 -4.90 -10.36
N ARG A 217 7.68 -4.56 -9.96
CA ARG A 217 7.03 -5.15 -8.77
C ARG A 217 7.07 -6.69 -8.84
N MET A 218 6.71 -7.27 -9.99
CA MET A 218 6.68 -8.73 -10.15
C MET A 218 8.04 -9.42 -10.10
N LYS A 219 9.12 -8.74 -10.50
CA LYS A 219 10.49 -9.29 -10.37
C LYS A 219 10.87 -9.55 -8.90
N TYR A 220 10.32 -8.79 -7.96
CA TYR A 220 10.58 -8.98 -6.53
C TYR A 220 9.81 -10.18 -5.94
N PHE A 221 8.55 -10.35 -6.34
CA PHE A 221 7.69 -11.42 -5.82
C PHE A 221 8.01 -12.79 -6.41
N SER A 222 8.28 -12.86 -7.71
CA SER A 222 8.34 -14.13 -8.44
C SER A 222 9.49 -15.06 -8.04
N GLY A 223 10.47 -14.63 -7.23
CA GLY A 223 11.62 -15.46 -6.82
C GLY A 223 12.52 -15.92 -7.97
N ALA A 224 12.08 -15.76 -9.23
CA ALA A 224 12.75 -16.20 -10.46
C ALA A 224 14.13 -15.57 -10.63
N PHE A 225 14.40 -14.43 -9.98
CA PHE A 225 15.71 -13.79 -9.93
C PHE A 225 16.52 -14.05 -8.65
N ARG A 226 15.97 -14.74 -7.65
CA ARG A 226 16.75 -15.20 -6.47
C ARG A 226 17.51 -16.51 -6.75
N VAL A 227 17.12 -17.27 -7.77
CA VAL A 227 17.79 -18.53 -8.15
C VAL A 227 19.16 -18.30 -8.80
N GLY A 228 19.46 -17.08 -9.28
CA GLY A 228 20.75 -16.73 -9.89
C GLY A 228 21.85 -16.25 -8.95
N LYS A 229 21.59 -16.10 -7.64
CA LYS A 229 22.58 -15.60 -6.65
C LYS A 229 23.01 -16.62 -5.59
N ARG A 230 22.65 -17.90 -5.77
CA ARG A 230 23.17 -19.03 -4.97
C ARG A 230 23.88 -20.06 -5.86
N ALA A 231 24.69 -19.57 -6.80
CA ALA A 231 25.68 -20.38 -7.49
C ALA A 231 26.92 -19.51 -7.70
N ASN A 232 27.77 -19.47 -6.67
CA ASN A 232 29.24 -19.39 -6.68
C ASN A 232 29.73 -19.05 -5.27
#